data_AF-A0A963F7C6-F1
#
_entry.id   AF-A0A963F7C6-F1
#
_cell.length_a   1.000
_cell.length_b   1.000
_cell.length_c   1.000
_cell.angle_alpha   90.00
_cell.angle_beta   90.00
_cell.angle_gamma   90.00
#
_symmetry.space_group_name_H-M   'P 1'
#
loop_
_entity.id
_entity.type
_entity.pdbx_description
1 polymer ?
#
loop_
_entity_poly.entity_id
_entity_poly.type
_entity_poly.pdbx_seq_one_letter_code
_entity_poly.pdbx_strand_id
1 'polypeptide(L)'
;MRFLASLAMRGRSQAVMAAAVLAILALPLPPLSILSAAVVALVTLRRGLQEGLLILGLSGVACSMLALLLFGQALPVLGFVLLMWLPVWLLGGLLRLNRSLGATLTAALLFGLLVLGAQYLQSQSPVEAWHELLEPFIASLVEAQLIDQGVSQQLLETMAGWMPGSIAAGFVVQSMAALITARWWQAVL
;
A
#
# COMPACT_ATOMS: atom_id res chain seq x y z
N MET A 1 -0.08 20.65 3.25
CA MET A 1 -0.74 19.64 2.39
C MET A 1 -1.97 20.14 1.61
N ARG A 2 -2.59 21.30 1.92
CA ARG A 2 -3.68 21.87 1.10
C ARG A 2 -3.32 21.98 -0.38
N PHE A 3 -2.06 22.28 -0.69
CA PHE A 3 -1.54 22.34 -2.05
C PHE A 3 -1.77 21.05 -2.84
N LEU A 4 -1.34 19.88 -2.34
CA LEU A 4 -1.51 18.59 -3.03
C LEU A 4 -2.99 18.27 -3.25
N ALA A 5 -3.82 18.47 -2.23
CA ALA A 5 -5.26 18.26 -2.32
C ALA A 5 -5.89 19.18 -3.40
N SER A 6 -5.52 20.46 -3.40
CA SER A 6 -6.01 21.42 -4.39
C SER A 6 -5.53 21.10 -5.81
N LEU A 7 -4.27 20.67 -5.96
CA LEU A 7 -3.69 20.27 -7.23
C LEU A 7 -4.45 19.08 -7.81
N ALA A 8 -4.64 18.02 -7.03
CA ALA A 8 -5.40 16.84 -7.45
C ALA A 8 -6.83 17.20 -7.86
N MET A 9 -7.46 18.20 -7.23
CA MET A 9 -8.82 18.60 -7.56
C MET A 9 -8.96 19.58 -8.74
N ARG A 10 -7.86 20.14 -9.28
CA ARG A 10 -7.91 21.06 -10.44
C ARG A 10 -8.38 20.39 -11.74
N GLY A 11 -8.19 19.08 -11.89
CA GLY A 11 -8.58 18.35 -13.10
C GLY A 11 -8.10 16.90 -13.08
N ARG A 12 -8.62 16.08 -14.01
CA ARG A 12 -8.26 14.65 -14.09
C ARG A 12 -6.77 14.45 -14.35
N SER A 13 -6.16 15.23 -15.24
CA SER A 13 -4.73 15.16 -15.53
C SER A 13 -3.86 15.46 -14.30
N GLN A 14 -4.26 16.44 -13.48
CA GLN A 14 -3.54 16.80 -12.26
C GLN A 14 -3.66 15.72 -11.18
N ALA A 15 -4.82 15.09 -11.04
CA ALA A 15 -4.99 13.92 -10.16
C ALA A 15 -4.13 12.74 -10.62
N VAL A 16 -4.15 12.42 -11.91
CA VAL A 16 -3.34 11.33 -12.49
C VAL A 16 -1.85 11.58 -12.26
N MET A 17 -1.38 12.78 -12.58
CA MET A 17 0.02 13.17 -12.37
C MET A 17 0.41 13.07 -10.89
N ALA A 18 -0.40 13.61 -9.98
CA ALA A 18 -0.12 13.57 -8.55
C ALA A 18 -0.05 12.12 -8.02
N ALA A 19 -1.05 11.28 -8.35
CA ALA A 19 -1.07 9.89 -7.92
C ALA A 19 0.12 9.09 -8.50
N ALA A 20 0.41 9.25 -9.80
CA ALA A 20 1.47 8.52 -10.48
C ALA A 20 2.86 8.93 -10.01
N VAL A 21 3.15 10.24 -9.92
CA VAL A 21 4.45 10.73 -9.45
C VAL A 21 4.70 10.30 -8.01
N LEU A 22 3.71 10.45 -7.13
CA LEU A 22 3.83 9.99 -5.74
C LEU A 22 4.03 8.47 -5.64
N ALA A 23 3.40 7.67 -6.52
CA ALA A 23 3.59 6.23 -6.55
C ALA A 23 4.99 5.82 -7.01
N ILE A 24 5.53 6.45 -8.05
CA ILE A 24 6.91 6.17 -8.50
C ILE A 24 7.92 6.59 -7.43
N LEU A 25 7.72 7.75 -6.79
CA LEU A 25 8.56 8.19 -5.67
C LEU A 25 8.39 7.31 -4.42
N ALA A 26 7.30 6.55 -4.31
CA ALA A 26 7.10 5.64 -3.19
C ALA A 26 8.02 4.42 -3.22
N LEU A 27 8.62 4.08 -4.36
CA LEU A 27 9.56 2.96 -4.46
C LEU A 27 10.78 3.14 -3.52
N PRO A 28 11.53 4.27 -3.57
CA PRO A 28 12.58 4.55 -2.59
C PRO A 28 12.03 5.10 -1.25
N LEU A 29 10.84 5.69 -1.24
CA LEU A 29 10.25 6.32 -0.05
C LEU A 29 8.85 5.76 0.23
N PRO A 30 8.74 4.53 0.79
CA PRO A 30 7.47 3.83 0.97
C PRO A 30 6.32 4.64 1.59
N PRO A 31 6.55 5.56 2.56
CA PRO A 31 5.48 6.39 3.12
C PRO A 31 4.73 7.26 2.09
N LEU A 32 5.34 7.59 0.94
CA LEU A 32 4.67 8.37 -0.12
C LEU A 32 3.53 7.61 -0.79
N SER A 33 3.51 6.27 -0.70
CA SER A 33 2.39 5.44 -1.18
C SER A 33 1.07 5.83 -0.51
N ILE A 34 1.11 6.26 0.76
CA ILE A 34 -0.06 6.74 1.50
C ILE A 34 -0.65 7.97 0.82
N LEU A 35 0.20 8.93 0.42
CA LEU A 35 -0.24 10.14 -0.26
C LEU A 35 -0.77 9.84 -1.66
N SER A 36 -0.11 8.94 -2.39
CA SER A 36 -0.55 8.48 -3.70
C SER A 36 -1.96 7.85 -3.62
N ALA A 37 -2.17 6.90 -2.71
CA ALA A 37 -3.46 6.27 -2.50
C ALA A 37 -4.52 7.26 -1.96
N ALA A 38 -4.12 8.24 -1.15
CA ALA A 38 -4.99 9.31 -0.67
C ALA A 38 -5.51 10.20 -1.81
N VAL A 39 -4.74 10.41 -2.89
CA VAL A 39 -5.22 11.13 -4.08
C VAL A 39 -6.37 10.37 -4.73
N VAL A 40 -6.22 9.05 -4.92
CA VAL A 40 -7.27 8.19 -5.48
C VAL A 40 -8.51 8.21 -4.59
N ALA A 41 -8.36 8.01 -3.27
CA ALA A 41 -9.48 8.09 -2.34
C ALA A 41 -10.14 9.47 -2.30
N LEU A 42 -9.38 10.57 -2.38
CA LEU A 42 -9.93 11.93 -2.39
C LEU A 42 -10.85 12.15 -3.60
N VAL A 43 -10.42 11.70 -4.79
CA VAL A 43 -11.25 11.72 -6.00
C VAL A 43 -12.50 10.88 -5.79
N THR A 44 -12.38 9.67 -5.26
CA THR A 44 -13.52 8.79 -4.96
C THR A 44 -14.52 9.45 -4.02
N LEU A 45 -14.05 10.09 -2.95
CA LEU A 45 -14.88 10.73 -1.95
C LEU A 45 -15.59 11.98 -2.49
N ARG A 46 -14.91 12.80 -3.30
CA ARG A 46 -15.47 14.06 -3.85
C ARG A 46 -16.31 13.86 -5.11
N ARG A 47 -15.88 12.98 -6.01
CA ARG A 47 -16.47 12.83 -7.35
C ARG A 47 -17.13 11.47 -7.59
N GLY A 48 -16.97 10.52 -6.68
CA GLY A 48 -17.63 9.21 -6.71
C GLY A 48 -16.77 8.07 -7.25
N LEU A 49 -17.30 6.85 -7.17
CA LEU A 49 -16.56 5.63 -7.48
C LEU A 49 -16.07 5.58 -8.92
N GLN A 50 -16.89 6.02 -9.89
CA GLN A 50 -16.54 6.01 -11.32
C GLN A 50 -15.34 6.91 -11.62
N GLU A 51 -15.34 8.15 -11.10
CA GLU A 51 -14.20 9.06 -11.26
C GLU A 51 -12.96 8.55 -10.53
N GLY A 52 -13.12 7.97 -9.33
CA GLY A 52 -12.03 7.31 -8.62
C GLY A 52 -11.38 6.17 -9.41
N LEU A 53 -12.21 5.34 -10.05
CA LEU A 53 -11.75 4.21 -10.87
C LEU A 53 -11.03 4.68 -12.13
N LEU A 54 -11.53 5.74 -12.76
CA LEU A 54 -10.89 6.37 -13.91
C LEU A 54 -9.49 6.88 -13.53
N ILE A 55 -9.36 7.60 -12.40
CA ILE A 55 -8.05 8.09 -11.94
C ILE A 55 -7.12 6.94 -11.59
N LEU A 56 -7.61 5.91 -10.90
CA LEU A 56 -6.84 4.69 -10.59
C LEU A 56 -6.31 4.06 -11.89
N GLY A 57 -7.16 3.85 -12.89
CA GLY A 57 -6.79 3.24 -14.17
C GLY A 57 -5.78 4.08 -14.95
N LEU A 58 -6.06 5.38 -15.15
CA LEU A 58 -5.15 6.27 -15.89
C LEU A 58 -3.80 6.45 -15.18
N SER A 59 -3.81 6.53 -13.85
CA SER A 59 -2.57 6.59 -13.06
C SER A 59 -1.80 5.28 -13.14
N GLY A 60 -2.49 4.14 -13.22
CA GLY A 60 -1.86 2.82 -13.37
C GLY A 60 -1.19 2.66 -14.73
N VAL A 61 -1.82 3.16 -15.79
CA VAL A 61 -1.21 3.24 -17.13
C VAL A 61 0.01 4.17 -17.10
N ALA A 62 -0.12 5.36 -16.51
CA ALA A 62 0.99 6.30 -16.40
C ALA A 62 2.18 5.71 -15.60
N CYS A 63 1.91 5.04 -14.48
CA CYS A 63 2.94 4.36 -13.69
C CYS A 63 3.60 3.24 -14.47
N SER A 64 2.82 2.43 -15.20
CA SER A 64 3.35 1.36 -16.06
C SER A 64 4.29 1.90 -17.14
N MET A 65 3.90 3.00 -17.80
CA MET A 65 4.74 3.65 -18.82
C MET A 65 6.04 4.19 -18.21
N LEU A 66 5.96 4.88 -17.07
CA LEU A 66 7.13 5.39 -16.36
C LEU A 66 8.04 4.25 -15.88
N ALA A 67 7.47 3.17 -15.35
CA ALA A 67 8.21 2.00 -14.90
C ALA A 67 8.92 1.28 -16.04
N LEU A 68 8.26 1.16 -17.20
CA LEU A 68 8.89 0.61 -18.41
C LEU A 68 10.09 1.46 -18.85
N LEU A 69 9.96 2.78 -18.81
CA LEU A 69 11.03 3.71 -19.19
C LEU A 69 12.20 3.71 -18.20
N LEU A 70 11.91 3.64 -16.89
CA LEU A 70 12.93 3.76 -15.83
C LEU A 70 13.60 2.43 -15.48
N PHE A 71 12.84 1.33 -15.48
CA PHE A 71 13.26 0.03 -14.96
C PHE A 71 13.21 -1.10 -16.00
N GLY A 72 12.70 -0.84 -17.21
CA GLY A 72 12.51 -1.86 -18.24
C GLY A 72 11.38 -2.85 -17.95
N GLN A 73 10.66 -2.70 -16.84
CA GLN A 73 9.58 -3.60 -16.42
C GLN A 73 8.39 -2.83 -15.85
N ALA A 74 7.20 -3.07 -16.42
CA ALA A 74 5.97 -2.43 -15.99
C ALA A 74 5.19 -3.24 -14.96
N LEU A 75 5.19 -4.58 -15.10
CA LEU A 75 4.27 -5.45 -14.38
C LEU A 75 4.43 -5.42 -12.85
N PRO A 76 5.65 -5.43 -12.27
CA PRO A 76 5.81 -5.37 -10.82
C PRO A 76 5.30 -4.04 -10.23
N VAL A 77 5.58 -2.92 -10.90
CA VAL A 77 5.13 -1.60 -10.47
C VAL A 77 3.62 -1.48 -10.58
N LEU A 78 3.03 -1.98 -11.66
CA LEU A 78 1.58 -2.02 -11.83
C LEU A 78 0.91 -2.84 -10.71
N GLY A 79 1.44 -4.03 -10.42
CA GLY A 79 0.95 -4.87 -9.33
C GLY A 79 1.02 -4.16 -7.97
N PHE A 80 2.15 -3.52 -7.67
CA PHE A 80 2.33 -2.73 -6.45
C PHE A 80 1.31 -1.59 -6.33
N VAL A 81 1.15 -0.74 -7.36
CA VAL A 81 0.22 0.40 -7.27
C VAL A 81 -1.24 -0.06 -7.19
N LEU A 82 -1.62 -1.11 -7.91
CA LEU A 82 -2.98 -1.67 -7.83
C LEU A 82 -3.25 -2.26 -6.45
N LEU A 83 -2.29 -2.98 -5.87
CA LEU A 83 -2.40 -3.51 -4.52
C LEU A 83 -2.61 -2.39 -3.49
N MET A 84 -1.94 -1.25 -3.67
CA MET A 84 -2.07 -0.10 -2.76
C MET A 84 -3.32 0.75 -3.00
N TRP A 85 -3.78 0.89 -4.25
CA TRP A 85 -4.87 1.80 -4.61
C TRP A 85 -6.25 1.15 -4.58
N LEU A 86 -6.38 -0.09 -5.05
CA LEU A 86 -7.68 -0.74 -5.19
C LEU A 86 -8.43 -0.90 -3.85
N PRO A 87 -7.79 -1.34 -2.75
CA PRO A 87 -8.44 -1.41 -1.45
C PRO A 87 -8.87 -0.03 -0.97
N VAL A 88 -8.01 0.98 -1.12
CA VAL A 88 -8.29 2.36 -0.70
C VAL A 88 -9.42 2.99 -1.51
N TRP A 89 -9.51 2.70 -2.81
CA TRP A 89 -10.63 3.08 -3.67
C TRP A 89 -11.94 2.43 -3.20
N LEU A 90 -11.95 1.12 -2.92
CA LEU A 90 -13.11 0.41 -2.39
C LEU A 90 -13.54 0.95 -1.02
N LEU A 91 -12.59 1.15 -0.10
CA LEU A 91 -12.86 1.69 1.24
C LEU A 91 -13.38 3.14 1.18
N GLY A 92 -12.86 3.96 0.26
CA GLY A 92 -13.37 5.30 0.00
C GLY A 92 -14.81 5.28 -0.51
N GLY A 93 -15.14 4.34 -1.41
CA GLY A 93 -16.50 4.11 -1.87
C GLY A 93 -17.44 3.67 -0.74
N LEU A 94 -17.03 2.68 0.04
CA LEU A 94 -17.79 2.16 1.18
C LEU A 94 -18.07 3.26 2.22
N LEU A 95 -17.05 4.06 2.54
CA LEU A 95 -17.19 5.16 3.47
C LEU A 95 -18.15 6.23 2.94
N ARG A 96 -18.09 6.55 1.64
CA ARG A 96 -18.98 7.53 1.00
C ARG A 96 -20.45 7.09 1.08
N LEU A 97 -20.71 5.80 0.89
CA LEU A 97 -22.06 5.22 0.89
C LEU A 97 -22.62 5.09 2.30
N ASN A 98 -21.86 4.49 3.22
CA ASN A 98 -22.37 4.12 4.56
C ASN A 98 -22.15 5.19 5.62
N ARG A 99 -21.25 6.16 5.38
CA ARG A 99 -20.84 7.21 6.34
C ARG A 99 -20.37 6.68 7.71
N SER A 100 -20.05 5.39 7.80
CA SER A 100 -19.62 4.72 9.03
C SER A 100 -18.15 4.35 8.94
N LEU A 101 -17.33 4.99 9.78
CA LEU A 101 -15.90 4.67 9.86
C LEU A 101 -15.67 3.28 10.44
N GLY A 102 -16.52 2.83 11.37
CA GLY A 102 -16.45 1.47 11.94
C GLY A 102 -16.64 0.40 10.88
N ALA A 103 -17.66 0.53 10.01
CA ALA A 103 -17.87 -0.41 8.92
C ALA A 103 -16.71 -0.41 7.91
N THR A 104 -16.15 0.77 7.61
CA THR A 104 -14.98 0.87 6.73
C THR A 104 -13.73 0.23 7.36
N LEU A 105 -13.51 0.39 8.66
CA LEU A 105 -12.40 -0.25 9.36
C LEU A 105 -12.55 -1.78 9.34
N THR A 106 -13.75 -2.31 9.59
CA THR A 106 -14.03 -3.74 9.48
C THR A 106 -13.72 -4.25 8.08
N ALA A 107 -14.13 -3.54 7.02
CA ALA A 107 -13.80 -3.90 5.65
C ALA A 107 -12.28 -3.87 5.37
N ALA A 108 -11.56 -2.90 5.92
CA ALA A 108 -10.10 -2.83 5.80
C ALA A 108 -9.43 -4.05 6.46
N LEU A 109 -9.88 -4.43 7.65
CA LEU A 109 -9.41 -5.65 8.34
C LEU A 109 -9.69 -6.91 7.53
N LEU A 110 -10.86 -7.02 6.89
CA LEU A 110 -11.17 -8.13 5.99
C LEU A 110 -10.21 -8.15 4.78
N PHE A 111 -9.86 -7.01 4.19
CA PHE A 111 -8.83 -6.96 3.14
C PHE A 111 -7.45 -7.38 3.67
N GLY A 112 -7.08 -7.00 4.89
CA GLY A 112 -5.85 -7.49 5.54
C GLY A 112 -5.85 -9.01 5.70
N LEU A 113 -6.96 -9.61 6.13
CA LEU A 113 -7.12 -11.06 6.22
C LEU A 113 -7.04 -11.72 4.84
N LEU A 114 -7.58 -11.10 3.79
CA LEU A 114 -7.43 -11.59 2.42
C LEU A 114 -5.97 -11.55 1.94
N VAL A 115 -5.22 -10.49 2.27
CA VAL A 115 -3.78 -10.41 1.98
C VAL A 115 -3.02 -11.50 2.73
N LEU A 116 -3.35 -11.74 4.00
CA LEU A 116 -2.76 -12.83 4.77
C LEU A 116 -3.08 -14.19 4.15
N GLY A 117 -4.34 -14.47 3.84
CA GLY A 117 -4.77 -15.70 3.20
C GLY A 117 -4.12 -15.92 1.83
N ALA A 118 -3.94 -14.85 1.04
CA ALA A 118 -3.25 -14.91 -0.24
C ALA A 118 -1.77 -15.32 -0.11
N GLN A 119 -1.11 -15.01 1.01
CA GLN A 119 0.26 -15.46 1.27
C GLN A 119 0.31 -16.98 1.50
N TYR A 120 -0.62 -17.52 2.29
CA TYR A 120 -0.75 -18.96 2.54
C TYR A 120 -1.26 -19.77 1.34
N LEU A 121 -1.92 -19.12 0.37
CA LEU A 121 -2.33 -19.78 -0.88
C LEU A 121 -1.20 -19.87 -1.92
N GLN A 122 -0.31 -18.87 -1.95
CA GLN A 122 0.80 -18.82 -2.92
C GLN A 122 2.01 -19.65 -2.48
N SER A 123 2.23 -19.77 -1.17
CA SER A 123 3.35 -20.51 -0.59
C SER A 123 2.83 -21.63 0.30
N GLN A 124 3.44 -22.81 0.24
CA GLN A 124 3.06 -23.92 1.12
C GLN A 124 3.30 -23.57 2.60
N SER A 125 4.30 -22.71 2.88
CA SER A 125 4.55 -22.09 4.18
C SER A 125 5.09 -20.66 3.98
N PRO A 126 4.30 -19.60 4.22
CA PRO A 126 4.80 -18.23 4.09
C PRO A 126 5.86 -17.92 5.14
N VAL A 127 5.83 -18.61 6.28
CA VAL A 127 6.85 -18.49 7.33
C VAL A 127 8.21 -18.98 6.82
N GLU A 128 8.25 -20.09 6.09
CA GLU A 128 9.50 -20.59 5.48
C GLU A 128 10.06 -19.61 4.45
N ALA A 129 9.21 -19.00 3.62
CA ALA A 129 9.65 -17.98 2.66
C ALA A 129 10.30 -16.76 3.36
N TRP A 130 9.77 -16.35 4.52
CA TRP A 130 10.40 -15.31 5.34
C TRP A 130 11.67 -15.79 6.03
N HIS A 131 11.73 -17.06 6.41
CA HIS A 131 12.92 -17.65 7.00
C HIS A 131 14.11 -17.58 6.03
N GLU A 132 13.93 -18.01 4.78
CA GLU A 132 14.95 -17.94 3.73
C GLU A 132 15.41 -16.49 3.46
N LEU A 133 14.48 -15.52 3.52
CA LEU A 133 14.79 -14.12 3.30
C LEU A 133 15.55 -13.48 4.47
N LEU A 134 15.25 -13.89 5.71
CA LEU A 134 15.80 -13.31 6.94
C LEU A 134 17.11 -13.98 7.39
N GLU A 135 17.35 -15.23 7.00
CA GLU A 135 18.57 -15.97 7.35
C GLU A 135 19.87 -15.19 7.06
N PRO A 136 20.09 -14.62 5.85
CA PRO A 136 21.33 -13.87 5.58
C PRO A 136 21.45 -12.61 6.45
N PHE A 137 20.32 -11.98 6.79
CA PHE A 137 20.30 -10.82 7.68
C PHE A 137 20.70 -11.22 9.11
N ILE A 138 20.11 -12.28 9.67
CA ILE A 138 20.45 -12.77 11.01
C ILE A 138 21.90 -13.27 11.08
N ALA A 139 22.38 -13.97 10.04
CA ALA A 139 23.77 -14.41 9.95
C ALA A 139 24.75 -13.22 10.04
N SER A 140 24.43 -12.11 9.37
CA SER A 140 25.25 -10.89 9.44
C SER A 140 25.31 -10.27 10.85
N LEU A 141 24.24 -10.41 11.65
CA LEU A 141 24.21 -9.93 13.04
C LEU A 141 25.08 -10.81 13.95
N VAL A 142 25.11 -12.12 13.72
CA VAL A 142 26.00 -13.05 14.43
C VAL A 142 27.46 -12.75 14.09
N GLU A 143 27.78 -12.57 12.81
CA GLU A 143 29.13 -12.23 12.36
C GLU A 143 29.61 -10.90 12.95
N ALA A 144 28.72 -9.91 13.04
CA ALA A 144 28.97 -8.62 13.70
C ALA A 144 29.03 -8.71 15.24
N GLN A 145 28.89 -9.91 15.83
CA GLN A 145 28.86 -10.15 17.28
C GLN A 145 27.77 -9.35 18.02
N LEU A 146 26.68 -9.00 17.32
CA LEU A 146 25.54 -8.30 17.91
C LEU A 146 24.57 -9.26 18.62
N ILE A 147 24.60 -10.54 18.25
CA ILE A 147 23.79 -11.62 18.83
C ILE A 147 24.60 -12.92 18.94
N ASP A 148 24.28 -13.74 19.93
CA ASP A 148 24.90 -15.06 20.11
C ASP A 148 24.37 -16.08 19.10
N GLN A 149 25.25 -16.98 18.66
CA GLN A 149 24.88 -18.08 17.76
C GLN A 149 23.81 -19.01 18.36
N GLY A 150 23.75 -19.14 19.69
CA GLY A 150 22.74 -19.95 20.36
C GLY A 150 21.32 -19.36 20.33
N VAL A 151 21.18 -18.05 20.05
CA VAL A 151 19.88 -17.35 20.02
C VAL A 151 19.41 -17.07 18.59
N SER A 152 20.29 -17.20 17.59
CA SER A 152 20.01 -16.84 16.20
C SER A 152 18.82 -17.61 15.59
N GLN A 153 18.73 -18.92 15.83
CA GLN A 153 17.63 -19.76 15.32
C GLN A 153 16.29 -19.34 15.92
N GLN A 154 16.23 -19.13 17.24
CA GLN A 154 15.01 -18.69 17.91
C GLN A 154 14.55 -17.31 17.42
N LEU A 155 15.50 -16.37 17.23
CA LEU A 155 15.20 -15.05 16.70
C LEU A 155 14.67 -15.13 15.27
N LEU A 156 15.30 -15.95 14.43
CA LEU A 156 14.89 -16.16 13.04
C LEU A 156 13.48 -16.74 12.95
N GLU A 157 13.17 -17.79 13.72
CA GLU A 157 11.82 -18.37 13.80
C GLU A 157 10.78 -17.35 14.27
N THR A 158 11.12 -16.57 15.30
CA THR A 158 10.23 -15.54 15.85
C THR A 158 9.95 -14.45 14.83
N MET A 159 10.97 -13.92 14.17
CA MET A 159 10.82 -12.87 13.16
C MET A 159 10.03 -13.39 11.96
N ALA A 160 10.42 -14.55 11.41
CA ALA A 160 9.77 -15.16 10.26
C ALA A 160 8.27 -15.44 10.53
N GLY A 161 7.93 -15.91 11.74
CA GLY A 161 6.55 -16.17 12.15
C GLY A 161 5.67 -14.91 12.17
N TRP A 162 6.25 -13.75 12.49
CA TRP A 162 5.52 -12.47 12.59
C TRP A 162 5.41 -11.74 11.26
N MET A 163 6.31 -11.98 10.30
CA MET A 163 6.37 -11.21 9.05
C MET A 163 5.09 -11.28 8.21
N PRO A 164 4.45 -12.44 7.96
CA PRO A 164 3.21 -12.49 7.18
C PRO A 164 2.09 -11.63 7.77
N GLY A 165 1.93 -11.71 9.10
CA GLY A 165 0.95 -10.91 9.84
C GLY A 165 1.29 -9.42 9.86
N SER A 166 2.57 -9.09 9.99
CA SER A 166 3.06 -7.70 9.97
C SER A 166 2.82 -7.02 8.63
N ILE A 167 2.94 -7.75 7.51
CA ILE A 167 2.62 -7.24 6.17
C ILE A 167 1.13 -6.99 6.02
N ALA A 168 0.30 -7.93 6.45
CA ALA A 168 -1.16 -7.75 6.44
C ALA A 168 -1.58 -6.56 7.30
N ALA A 169 -1.01 -6.42 8.51
CA ALA A 169 -1.26 -5.28 9.39
C ALA A 169 -0.78 -3.96 8.78
N GLY A 170 0.44 -3.94 8.23
CA GLY A 170 1.02 -2.78 7.55
C GLY A 170 0.16 -2.31 6.38
N PHE A 171 -0.36 -3.25 5.59
CA PHE A 171 -1.31 -2.98 4.52
C PHE A 171 -2.62 -2.33 5.02
N VAL A 172 -3.19 -2.83 6.13
CA VAL A 172 -4.39 -2.22 6.74
C VAL A 172 -4.08 -0.80 7.23
N VAL A 173 -2.97 -0.63 7.93
CA VAL A 173 -2.54 0.69 8.46
C VAL A 173 -2.32 1.68 7.33
N GLN A 174 -1.60 1.28 6.28
CA GLN A 174 -1.34 2.09 5.10
C GLN A 174 -2.64 2.47 4.37
N SER A 175 -3.56 1.51 4.20
CA SER A 175 -4.87 1.75 3.59
C SER A 175 -5.72 2.74 4.41
N MET A 176 -5.78 2.56 5.72
CA MET A 176 -6.52 3.44 6.62
C MET A 176 -5.89 4.83 6.72
N ALA A 177 -4.56 4.93 6.77
CA ALA A 177 -3.84 6.19 6.77
C ALA A 177 -4.13 6.98 5.49
N ALA A 178 -4.12 6.32 4.32
CA ALA A 178 -4.44 6.94 3.05
C ALA A 178 -5.88 7.46 3.02
N LEU A 179 -6.83 6.64 3.47
CA LEU A 179 -8.24 7.02 3.53
C LEU A 179 -8.49 8.20 4.49
N ILE A 180 -7.93 8.17 5.70
CA ILE A 180 -8.07 9.25 6.67
C ILE A 180 -7.44 10.54 6.14
N THR A 181 -6.27 10.44 5.48
CA THR A 181 -5.64 11.58 4.80
C THR A 181 -6.55 12.16 3.72
N ALA A 182 -7.17 11.31 2.89
CA ALA A 182 -8.13 11.73 1.88
C ALA A 182 -9.37 12.40 2.48
N ARG A 183 -9.91 11.88 3.59
CA ARG A 183 -11.02 12.51 4.32
C ARG A 183 -10.65 13.88 4.87
N TRP A 184 -9.45 14.00 5.45
CA TRP A 184 -8.96 15.26 5.96
C TRP A 184 -8.80 16.29 4.84
N TRP A 185 -8.24 15.90 3.69
CA TRP A 185 -8.21 16.74 2.50
C TRP A 185 -9.59 17.14 2.02
N GLN A 186 -10.56 16.22 2.04
CA GLN A 186 -11.93 16.51 1.67
C GLN A 186 -12.56 17.58 2.56
N ALA A 187 -12.27 17.60 3.86
CA ALA A 187 -12.82 18.56 4.82
C ALA A 187 -12.19 19.95 4.75
N VAL A 188 -10.96 20.06 4.22
CA VAL A 188 -10.20 21.31 4.19
C VAL A 188 -10.31 22.04 2.83
N LEU A 189 -10.76 21.34 1.80
CA LEU A 189 -11.07 21.86 0.46
C LEU A 189 -12.55 22.26 0.36
#